data_AF-A0A1D2X3P0-F1
#
_entry.id   AF-A0A1D2X3P0-F1
#
_cell.length_a   1.000
_cell.length_b   1.000
_cell.length_c   1.000
_cell.angle_alpha   90.00
_cell.angle_beta   90.00
_cell.angle_gamma   90.00
#
_symmetry.space_group_name_H-M   'P 1'
#
loop_
_entity.id
_entity.type
_entity.pdbx_description
1 polymer ?
#
loop_
_entity_poly.entity_id
_entity_poly.type
_entity_poly.pdbx_seq_one_letter_code
_entity_poly.pdbx_strand_id
1 'polypeptide(L)'
;MEDIGVTLENMEDAAMELVVGVDEDEKIIREKFRKQLLHSLEDINVISYLVAAIRLEEDYEHYRIREVNVDDDPAYLYMDEIMGMAIANQIAGTKAIFNFKLYDEKKPGILSVLGPSVDDIIGGLIAGCMSKIFEP
;
A
#
# COMPACT_ATOMS: atom_id res chain seq x y z
N MET A 1 -3.09 -8.49 -8.60
CA MET A 1 -3.51 -8.16 -7.22
C MET A 1 -4.65 -9.07 -6.78
N GLU A 2 -5.65 -9.37 -7.62
CA GLU A 2 -6.69 -10.36 -7.25
C GLU A 2 -6.14 -11.75 -6.93
N ASP A 3 -5.12 -12.22 -7.66
CA ASP A 3 -4.46 -13.52 -7.41
C ASP A 3 -3.85 -13.66 -5.99
N ILE A 4 -3.55 -12.54 -5.34
CA ILE A 4 -3.02 -12.49 -3.96
C ILE A 4 -4.09 -12.05 -2.95
N GLY A 5 -5.37 -12.08 -3.33
CA GLY A 5 -6.49 -11.75 -2.45
C GLY A 5 -6.74 -10.26 -2.23
N VAL A 6 -6.08 -9.36 -2.97
CA VAL A 6 -6.26 -7.91 -2.85
C VAL A 6 -7.21 -7.40 -3.93
N THR A 7 -8.41 -6.99 -3.53
CA THR A 7 -9.41 -6.38 -4.43
C THR A 7 -9.42 -4.85 -4.33
N LEU A 8 -10.03 -4.20 -5.33
CA LEU A 8 -10.25 -2.76 -5.33
C LEU A 8 -11.11 -2.29 -4.14
N GLU A 9 -12.15 -3.07 -3.80
CA GLU A 9 -13.02 -2.77 -2.65
C GLU A 9 -12.24 -2.85 -1.34
N ASN A 10 -11.36 -3.84 -1.19
CA ASN A 10 -10.50 -3.95 -0.01
C ASN A 10 -9.59 -2.72 0.18
N MET A 11 -9.02 -2.21 -0.91
CA MET A 11 -8.19 -1.01 -0.86
C MET A 11 -9.01 0.25 -0.56
N GLU A 12 -10.22 0.35 -1.11
CA GLU A 12 -11.14 1.45 -0.82
C GLU A 12 -11.56 1.48 0.65
N ASP A 13 -11.91 0.33 1.21
CA ASP A 13 -12.30 0.23 2.61
C ASP A 13 -11.14 0.60 3.53
N ALA A 14 -9.96 0.01 3.30
CA ALA A 14 -8.76 0.35 4.07
C ALA A 14 -8.42 1.84 3.95
N ALA A 15 -8.55 2.44 2.77
CA ALA A 15 -8.32 3.87 2.55
C ALA A 15 -9.29 4.77 3.35
N MET A 16 -10.56 4.38 3.47
CA MET A 16 -11.54 5.21 4.15
C MET A 16 -11.41 5.14 5.68
N GLU A 17 -10.91 4.05 6.25
CA GLU A 17 -10.78 3.88 7.70
C GLU A 17 -9.95 4.99 8.38
N LEU A 18 -9.01 5.60 7.66
CA LEU A 18 -8.14 6.64 8.19
C LEU A 18 -8.53 8.07 7.75
N VAL A 19 -9.66 8.23 7.05
CA VAL A 19 -10.19 9.56 6.69
C VAL A 19 -10.82 10.20 7.92
N VAL A 20 -10.19 11.27 8.41
CA VAL A 20 -10.67 12.03 9.57
C VAL A 20 -10.67 13.53 9.29
N GLY A 21 -11.71 14.23 9.76
CA GLY A 21 -11.77 15.69 9.70
C GLY A 21 -12.02 16.29 8.32
N VAL A 22 -12.53 15.50 7.36
CA VAL A 22 -12.89 15.96 6.01
C VAL A 22 -14.40 16.20 5.94
N ASP A 23 -14.80 17.40 5.53
CA ASP A 23 -16.20 17.78 5.28
C ASP A 23 -16.56 17.50 3.80
N GLU A 24 -16.34 16.25 3.38
CA GLU A 24 -16.70 15.74 2.06
C GLU A 24 -17.37 14.37 2.23
N ASP A 25 -18.40 14.09 1.42
CA ASP A 25 -19.11 12.81 1.48
C ASP A 25 -18.14 11.65 1.18
N GLU A 26 -18.13 10.62 2.03
CA GLU A 26 -17.27 9.44 1.88
C GLU A 26 -17.37 8.82 0.48
N LYS A 27 -18.56 8.82 -0.14
CA LYS A 27 -18.75 8.31 -1.52
C LYS A 27 -17.94 9.12 -2.54
N ILE A 28 -17.87 10.43 -2.37
CA ILE A 28 -17.09 11.30 -3.25
C ILE A 28 -15.60 11.02 -3.06
N ILE A 29 -15.15 10.85 -1.81
CA ILE A 29 -13.75 10.51 -1.50
C ILE A 29 -13.39 9.14 -2.10
N ARG A 30 -14.25 8.13 -1.95
CA ARG A 30 -14.09 6.80 -2.58
C ARG A 30 -13.99 6.90 -4.09
N GLU A 31 -14.84 7.69 -4.75
CA GLU A 31 -14.76 7.89 -6.20
C GLU A 31 -13.46 8.56 -6.65
N LYS A 32 -12.99 9.58 -5.91
CA LYS A 32 -11.71 10.24 -6.18
C LYS A 32 -10.56 9.27 -5.98
N PHE A 33 -10.54 8.54 -4.87
CA PHE A 33 -9.55 7.51 -4.57
C PHE A 33 -9.50 6.45 -5.68
N ARG A 34 -10.66 5.90 -6.07
CA ARG A 34 -10.76 4.90 -7.15
C ARG A 34 -10.12 5.41 -8.44
N LYS A 35 -10.48 6.63 -8.86
CA LYS A 35 -9.93 7.24 -10.09
C LYS A 35 -8.43 7.44 -9.98
N GLN A 36 -7.95 7.96 -8.84
CA GLN A 36 -6.53 8.19 -8.62
C GLN A 36 -5.74 6.88 -8.56
N LEU A 37 -6.27 5.85 -7.90
CA LEU A 37 -5.66 4.52 -7.83
C LEU A 37 -5.50 3.92 -9.23
N LEU A 38 -6.56 3.94 -10.04
CA LEU A 38 -6.50 3.46 -11.42
C LEU A 38 -5.47 4.25 -12.25
N HIS A 39 -5.39 5.57 -12.06
CA HIS A 39 -4.38 6.40 -12.72
C HIS A 39 -2.96 6.08 -12.25
N SER A 40 -2.72 5.88 -10.96
CA SER A 40 -1.42 5.47 -10.42
C SER A 40 -0.97 4.13 -10.99
N LEU A 41 -1.91 3.21 -11.27
CA LEU A 41 -1.64 1.92 -11.90
C LEU A 41 -1.30 2.02 -13.40
N GLU A 42 -1.30 3.22 -14.00
CA GLU A 42 -0.77 3.47 -15.35
C GLU A 42 0.74 3.80 -15.34
N ASP A 43 1.31 4.14 -14.17
CA ASP A 43 2.74 4.45 -14.03
C ASP A 43 3.56 3.14 -13.94
N ILE A 44 4.48 2.96 -14.89
CA ILE A 44 5.38 1.81 -14.93
C ILE A 44 6.21 1.65 -13.66
N ASN A 45 6.56 2.73 -12.96
CA ASN A 45 7.31 2.66 -11.70
C ASN A 45 6.46 2.09 -10.57
N VAL A 46 5.20 2.54 -10.47
CA VAL A 46 4.21 2.00 -9.51
C VAL A 46 3.99 0.52 -9.77
N ILE A 47 3.75 0.13 -11.03
CA ILE A 47 3.60 -1.28 -11.41
C ILE A 47 4.86 -2.09 -11.06
N SER A 48 6.04 -1.55 -11.31
CA SER A 48 7.31 -2.24 -11.04
C SER A 48 7.50 -2.52 -9.55
N TYR A 49 7.18 -1.54 -8.68
CA TYR A 49 7.21 -1.75 -7.23
C TYR A 49 6.24 -2.84 -6.78
N LEU A 50 4.99 -2.79 -7.28
CA LEU A 50 3.97 -3.80 -6.95
C LEU A 50 4.42 -5.21 -7.36
N VAL A 51 4.92 -5.38 -8.58
CA VAL A 51 5.39 -6.69 -9.05
C VAL A 51 6.60 -7.17 -8.22
N ALA A 52 7.53 -6.28 -7.88
CA ALA A 52 8.69 -6.64 -7.07
C ALA A 52 8.28 -7.16 -5.68
N ALA A 53 7.42 -6.43 -4.97
CA ALA A 53 6.95 -6.83 -3.65
C ALA A 53 6.12 -8.12 -3.69
N ILE A 54 5.22 -8.27 -4.66
CA ILE A 54 4.38 -9.47 -4.81
C ILE A 54 5.22 -10.71 -5.09
N ARG A 55 6.22 -10.61 -5.98
CA ARG A 55 7.11 -11.74 -6.28
C ARG A 55 8.03 -12.08 -5.12
N LEU A 56 8.47 -11.08 -4.36
CA LEU A 56 9.29 -11.28 -3.18
C LEU A 56 8.53 -12.01 -2.08
N GLU A 57 7.29 -11.60 -1.81
CA GLU A 57 6.40 -12.28 -0.87
C GLU A 57 6.18 -13.75 -1.28
N GLU A 58 5.91 -13.99 -2.56
CA GLU A 58 5.74 -15.35 -3.09
C GLU A 58 7.01 -16.21 -2.89
N ASP A 59 8.19 -15.61 -3.01
CA ASP A 59 9.48 -16.27 -2.75
C ASP A 59 9.71 -16.52 -1.25
N TYR A 60 9.21 -15.65 -0.36
CA TYR A 60 9.21 -15.85 1.09
C TYR A 60 8.29 -16.99 1.51
N GLU A 61 7.03 -16.97 1.09
CA GLU A 61 6.03 -18.01 1.40
C GLU A 61 6.48 -19.42 0.99
N HIS A 62 7.26 -19.52 -0.08
CA HIS A 62 7.76 -20.79 -0.63
C HIS A 62 9.21 -21.10 -0.22
N TYR A 63 9.80 -20.32 0.70
CA TYR A 63 11.17 -20.49 1.19
C TYR A 63 12.23 -20.59 0.08
N ARG A 64 12.09 -19.78 -0.98
CA ARG A 64 13.00 -19.78 -2.14
C ARG A 64 14.28 -18.96 -1.89
N ILE A 65 14.27 -18.09 -0.88
CA ILE A 65 15.40 -17.25 -0.52
C ILE A 65 16.16 -17.90 0.63
N ARG A 66 17.41 -18.28 0.37
CA ARG A 66 18.27 -18.92 1.37
C ARG A 66 18.58 -17.93 2.50
N GLU A 67 18.60 -18.42 3.74
CA GLU A 67 18.99 -17.65 4.94
C GLU A 67 18.03 -16.50 5.31
N VAL A 68 16.88 -16.39 4.65
CA VAL A 68 15.82 -15.45 4.99
C VAL A 68 14.59 -16.25 5.42
N ASN A 69 14.10 -15.98 6.64
CA ASN A 69 12.83 -16.49 7.13
C ASN A 69 12.06 -15.29 7.71
N VAL A 70 10.85 -15.07 7.20
CA VAL A 70 9.97 -13.96 7.60
C VAL A 70 8.67 -14.46 8.25
N ASP A 71 8.60 -15.74 8.61
CA ASP A 71 7.39 -16.37 9.16
C ASP A 71 6.95 -15.72 10.48
N ASP A 72 7.93 -15.25 11.26
CA ASP A 72 7.73 -14.57 12.55
C ASP A 72 7.65 -13.04 12.41
N ASP A 73 7.47 -12.52 11.19
CA ASP A 73 7.47 -11.08 10.86
C ASP A 73 8.61 -10.30 11.56
N PRO A 74 9.86 -10.56 11.15
CA PRO A 74 11.02 -10.09 11.88
C PRO A 74 11.09 -8.57 11.88
N ALA A 75 11.13 -7.97 13.07
CA ALA A 75 11.27 -6.52 13.29
C ALA A 75 12.53 -5.85 12.68
N TYR A 76 13.40 -6.62 12.02
CA TYR A 76 14.58 -6.17 11.29
C TYR A 76 14.41 -6.17 9.77
N LEU A 77 13.26 -6.62 9.26
CA LEU A 77 12.88 -6.42 7.87
C LEU A 77 12.43 -4.96 7.74
N TYR A 78 13.29 -4.13 7.16
CA TYR A 78 13.01 -2.71 6.92
C TYR A 78 12.76 -2.41 5.44
N MET A 79 12.93 -3.44 4.61
CA MET A 79 13.01 -3.32 3.16
C MET A 79 11.61 -3.15 2.55
N ASP A 80 10.62 -3.84 3.13
CA ASP A 80 9.18 -3.63 2.98
C ASP A 80 8.78 -2.16 3.26
N GLU A 81 9.16 -1.61 4.42
CA GLU A 81 8.82 -0.22 4.76
C GLU A 81 9.44 0.76 3.76
N ILE A 82 10.67 0.50 3.33
CA ILE A 82 11.36 1.30 2.31
C ILE A 82 10.61 1.23 0.96
N MET A 83 10.11 0.05 0.58
CA MET A 83 9.31 -0.10 -0.64
C MET A 83 7.96 0.63 -0.52
N GLY A 84 7.27 0.52 0.61
CA GLY A 84 6.03 1.25 0.90
C GLY A 84 6.21 2.77 0.84
N MET A 85 7.28 3.30 1.43
CA MET A 85 7.64 4.72 1.31
C MET A 85 7.95 5.13 -0.13
N ALA A 86 8.65 4.27 -0.89
CA ALA A 86 9.06 4.57 -2.25
C ALA A 86 7.85 4.71 -3.20
N ILE A 87 6.90 3.77 -3.14
CA ILE A 87 5.68 3.84 -3.97
C ILE A 87 4.78 5.01 -3.56
N ALA A 88 4.64 5.30 -2.27
CA ALA A 88 3.89 6.46 -1.80
C ALA A 88 4.49 7.76 -2.32
N ASN A 89 5.82 7.88 -2.23
CA ASN A 89 6.57 9.03 -2.72
C ASN A 89 6.54 9.16 -4.24
N GLN A 90 6.51 8.04 -4.98
CA GLN A 90 6.34 8.05 -6.43
C GLN A 90 5.00 8.70 -6.84
N ILE A 91 3.93 8.48 -6.07
CA ILE A 91 2.57 8.96 -6.40
C ILE A 91 2.35 10.41 -5.97
N ALA A 92 2.72 10.78 -4.75
CA ALA A 92 2.39 12.08 -4.15
C ALA A 92 3.56 12.74 -3.40
N GLY A 93 4.79 12.37 -3.75
CA GLY A 93 6.00 12.98 -3.19
C GLY A 93 6.13 12.78 -1.67
N THR A 94 6.96 13.61 -1.05
CA THR A 94 7.38 13.42 0.35
C THR A 94 6.24 13.53 1.36
N LYS A 95 5.13 14.18 1.01
CA LYS A 95 3.94 14.27 1.86
C LYS A 95 3.30 12.91 2.08
N ALA A 96 3.29 12.07 1.06
CA ALA A 96 2.70 10.75 1.12
C ALA A 96 3.42 9.80 2.08
N ILE A 97 4.71 10.04 2.36
CA ILE A 97 5.49 9.25 3.31
C ILE A 97 4.91 9.35 4.72
N PHE A 98 4.45 10.54 5.14
CA PHE A 98 3.81 10.72 6.45
C PHE A 98 2.49 9.97 6.53
N ASN A 99 1.71 9.98 5.45
CA ASN A 99 0.46 9.25 5.38
C ASN A 99 0.71 7.74 5.40
N PHE A 100 1.71 7.26 4.65
CA PHE A 100 2.10 5.85 4.63
C PHE A 100 2.41 5.34 6.03
N LYS A 101 3.18 6.10 6.82
CA LYS A 101 3.49 5.72 8.20
C LYS A 101 2.25 5.51 9.08
N LEU A 102 1.15 6.22 8.80
CA LEU A 102 -0.12 5.98 9.48
C LEU A 102 -0.78 4.67 9.05
N TYR A 103 -0.77 4.35 7.75
CA TYR A 103 -1.32 3.09 7.22
C TYR A 103 -0.50 1.87 7.68
N ASP A 104 0.82 1.98 7.64
CA ASP A 104 1.78 0.98 8.15
C ASP A 104 1.56 0.71 9.65
N GLU A 105 1.43 1.75 10.48
CA GLU A 105 1.17 1.57 11.92
C GLU A 105 -0.21 0.97 12.22
N LYS A 106 -1.25 1.39 11.49
CA LYS A 106 -2.65 1.00 11.79
C LYS A 106 -3.08 -0.30 11.13
N LYS A 107 -2.47 -0.65 10.00
CA LYS A 107 -2.83 -1.77 9.12
C LYS A 107 -4.35 -1.95 8.94
N PRO A 108 -5.10 -0.91 8.49
CA PRO A 108 -6.56 -0.99 8.32
C PRO A 108 -6.99 -2.05 7.31
N GLY A 109 -8.17 -2.63 7.52
CA GLY A 109 -8.79 -3.61 6.64
C GLY A 109 -7.84 -4.73 6.19
N ILE A 110 -7.68 -4.84 4.86
CA ILE A 110 -6.86 -5.88 4.22
C ILE A 110 -5.38 -5.83 4.61
N LEU A 111 -4.86 -4.68 5.03
CA LEU A 111 -3.45 -4.55 5.38
C LEU A 111 -3.08 -5.39 6.61
N SER A 112 -4.04 -5.66 7.50
CA SER A 112 -3.80 -6.50 8.70
C SER A 112 -3.62 -7.99 8.42
N VAL A 113 -3.89 -8.45 7.20
CA VAL A 113 -3.87 -9.88 6.85
C VAL A 113 -2.88 -10.25 5.74
N LEU A 114 -2.24 -9.25 5.14
CA LEU A 114 -1.26 -9.45 4.08
C LEU A 114 0.13 -9.76 4.69
N GLY A 115 0.98 -10.44 3.92
CA GLY A 115 2.37 -10.66 4.30
C GLY A 115 3.20 -9.36 4.24
N PRO A 116 4.37 -9.34 4.89
CA PRO A 116 5.12 -8.11 5.22
C PRO A 116 5.59 -7.30 4.02
N SER A 117 5.81 -7.89 2.84
CA SER A 117 6.15 -7.10 1.64
C SER A 117 4.91 -6.53 0.96
N VAL A 118 3.78 -7.25 1.02
CA VAL A 118 2.56 -6.89 0.31
C VAL A 118 1.71 -5.91 1.11
N ASP A 119 1.64 -6.01 2.44
CA ASP A 119 0.93 -5.04 3.26
C ASP A 119 1.53 -3.63 3.10
N ASP A 120 2.84 -3.49 3.14
CA ASP A 120 3.52 -2.21 3.04
C ASP A 120 3.45 -1.61 1.64
N ILE A 121 3.58 -2.42 0.59
CA ILE A 121 3.45 -1.87 -0.78
C ILE A 121 2.02 -1.44 -1.08
N ILE A 122 1.01 -2.17 -0.59
CA ILE A 122 -0.40 -1.81 -0.77
C ILE A 122 -0.75 -0.62 0.14
N GLY A 123 -0.23 -0.58 1.36
CA GLY A 123 -0.35 0.56 2.26
C GLY A 123 0.28 1.82 1.67
N GLY A 124 1.45 1.70 1.04
CA GLY A 124 2.12 2.79 0.32
C GLY A 124 1.32 3.27 -0.89
N LEU A 125 0.74 2.35 -1.67
CA LEU A 125 -0.13 2.66 -2.80
C LEU A 125 -1.38 3.43 -2.35
N ILE A 126 -2.04 2.94 -1.30
CA ILE A 126 -3.22 3.58 -0.69
C ILE A 126 -2.84 4.97 -0.19
N ALA A 127 -1.79 5.07 0.61
CA ALA A 127 -1.33 6.32 1.21
C ALA A 127 -0.94 7.37 0.17
N GLY A 128 -0.25 6.94 -0.90
CA GLY A 128 0.09 7.77 -2.05
C GLY A 128 -1.14 8.32 -2.74
N CYS A 129 -2.11 7.46 -3.08
CA CYS A 129 -3.34 7.89 -3.74
C CYS A 129 -4.18 8.80 -2.85
N MET A 130 -4.31 8.47 -1.57
CA MET A 130 -5.05 9.29 -0.59
C MET A 130 -4.40 10.65 -0.39
N SER A 131 -3.07 10.70 -0.29
CA SER A 131 -2.36 11.98 -0.24
C SER A 131 -2.61 12.80 -1.51
N LYS A 132 -2.58 12.15 -2.69
CA LYS A 132 -2.77 12.81 -3.98
C LYS A 132 -4.13 13.48 -4.14
N ILE A 133 -5.22 12.82 -3.71
CA ILE A 133 -6.58 13.38 -3.86
C ILE A 133 -6.86 14.57 -2.93
N PHE A 134 -6.04 14.74 -1.89
CA PHE A 134 -6.09 15.88 -0.97
C PHE A 134 -4.96 16.89 -1.21
N GLU A 135 -4.14 16.72 -2.25
CA GLU A 135 -3.22 17.77 -2.70
C GLU A 135 -4.02 18.94 -3.30
N PRO A 136 -3.65 20.20 -2.99
CA PRO A 136 -4.26 21.40 -3.57
C PRO A 136 -3.88 21.61 -5.04
#